data_AF-A0A6G0VLJ6-F1
#
_entry.id   AF-A0A6G0VLJ6-F1
#
_cell.length_a   1.000
_cell.length_b   1.000
_cell.length_c   1.000
_cell.angle_alpha   90.00
_cell.angle_beta   90.00
_cell.angle_gamma   90.00
#
_symmetry.space_group_name_H-M   'P 1'
#
loop_
_entity.id
_entity.type
_entity.pdbx_description
1 polymer ?
#
loop_
_entity_poly.entity_id
_entity_poly.type
_entity_poly.pdbx_seq_one_letter_code
_entity_poly.pdbx_strand_id
1 'polypeptide(L)'
;MSAREMQTFIHFFPLIIGDMVPENNEVWLFLLNFVEITDLILLPEFDDKDIIKLEKCIAYHNTKYVQLFNDCLKPKHHFLTHYCNIIKQSGPLKYLWTYNFESKHRELKSYTKNINSRINTPLSIGIKFCLNFTEFITNFNIINLKNYKPLSKGYSITSCQYYQEIKHLFSNELLLNNSLYFDKISFCGTKYKTDNLITTYDNNIPHIFVIKQIICVNNTTVYLFCRHLEIISFRKHFASYKINTSANNANYILKNINEFNSPPIHVYTLPSNETVVRLKNYF
;
A
#
# COMPACT_ATOMS: atom_id res chain seq x y z
N MET A 1 11.47 15.39 -6.84
CA MET A 1 10.62 14.33 -6.25
C MET A 1 10.90 13.01 -6.94
N SER A 2 11.08 11.93 -6.19
CA SER A 2 11.12 10.58 -6.74
C SER A 2 9.74 10.16 -7.27
N ALA A 3 9.68 9.12 -8.11
CA ALA A 3 8.40 8.63 -8.63
C ALA A 3 7.45 8.17 -7.51
N ARG A 4 7.97 7.56 -6.44
CA ARG A 4 7.18 7.14 -5.27
C ARG A 4 6.66 8.33 -4.47
N GLU A 5 7.44 9.41 -4.37
CA GLU A 5 6.99 10.67 -3.75
C GLU A 5 5.83 11.26 -4.54
N MET A 6 5.96 11.36 -5.87
CA MET A 6 4.92 11.87 -6.75
C MET A 6 3.64 11.03 -6.68
N GLN A 7 3.76 9.70 -6.70
CA GLN A 7 2.63 8.79 -6.55
C GLN A 7 1.91 8.98 -5.21
N THR A 8 2.68 9.09 -4.12
CA THR A 8 2.13 9.32 -2.77
C THR A 8 1.44 10.69 -2.71
N PHE A 9 2.06 11.72 -3.29
CA PHE A 9 1.49 13.04 -3.37
C PHE A 9 0.15 13.04 -4.10
N ILE A 10 0.07 12.48 -5.31
CA ILE A 10 -1.18 12.41 -6.10
C ILE A 10 -2.27 11.66 -5.33
N HIS A 11 -1.93 10.55 -4.68
CA HIS A 11 -2.90 9.74 -3.95
C HIS A 11 -3.52 10.45 -2.74
N PHE A 12 -2.72 11.26 -2.02
CA PHE A 12 -3.17 12.04 -0.86
C PHE A 12 -3.57 13.48 -1.23
N PHE A 13 -3.36 13.92 -2.46
CA PHE A 13 -3.65 15.29 -2.90
C PHE A 13 -5.10 15.72 -2.62
N PRO A 14 -6.13 14.88 -2.88
CA PRO A 14 -7.51 15.24 -2.56
C PRO A 14 -7.74 15.50 -1.06
N LEU A 15 -7.00 14.83 -0.17
CA LEU A 15 -7.09 15.04 1.27
C LEU A 15 -6.37 16.31 1.74
N ILE A 16 -5.30 16.71 1.05
CA ILE A 16 -4.48 17.87 1.45
C ILE A 16 -5.15 19.20 1.06
N ILE A 17 -5.80 19.25 -0.11
CA ILE A 17 -6.32 20.49 -0.70
C ILE A 17 -7.84 20.47 -0.88
N GLY A 18 -8.51 19.33 -0.70
CA GLY A 18 -9.94 19.21 -1.00
C GLY A 18 -10.83 20.18 -0.20
N ASP A 19 -10.42 20.56 1.00
CA ASP A 19 -11.14 21.55 1.82
C ASP A 19 -11.12 22.97 1.25
N MET A 20 -10.07 23.31 0.50
CA MET A 20 -9.92 24.62 -0.15
C MET A 20 -10.63 24.72 -1.51
N VAL A 21 -11.17 23.61 -2.02
CA VAL A 21 -11.79 23.55 -3.36
C VAL A 21 -13.28 23.32 -3.23
N PRO A 22 -14.13 24.14 -3.89
CA PRO A 22 -15.57 23.99 -3.80
C PRO A 22 -16.04 22.66 -4.39
N GLU A 23 -17.06 22.08 -3.76
CA GLU A 23 -17.75 20.91 -4.28
C GLU A 23 -18.33 21.25 -5.68
N ASN A 24 -18.20 20.32 -6.63
CA ASN A 24 -18.60 20.45 -8.05
C ASN A 24 -17.71 21.29 -8.97
N ASN A 25 -16.50 21.69 -8.55
CA ASN A 25 -15.54 22.27 -9.49
C ASN A 25 -15.16 21.26 -10.59
N GLU A 26 -15.34 21.62 -11.87
CA GLU A 26 -15.11 20.70 -12.99
C GLU A 26 -13.64 20.26 -13.13
N VAL A 27 -12.69 21.17 -12.86
CA VAL A 27 -11.26 20.87 -12.88
C VAL A 27 -10.89 19.94 -11.72
N TRP A 28 -11.55 20.08 -10.58
CA TRP A 28 -11.38 19.17 -9.45
C TRP A 28 -11.91 17.76 -9.76
N LEU A 29 -13.09 17.66 -10.39
CA LEU A 29 -13.63 16.38 -10.84
C LEU A 29 -12.73 15.70 -11.87
N PHE A 30 -12.14 16.48 -12.77
CA PHE A 30 -11.13 16.02 -13.71
C PHE A 30 -9.89 15.46 -12.99
N LEU A 31 -9.39 16.15 -11.95
CA LEU A 31 -8.27 15.67 -11.14
C LEU A 31 -8.62 14.39 -10.36
N LEU A 32 -9.80 14.33 -9.74
CA LEU A 32 -10.26 13.15 -9.02
C LEU A 32 -10.38 11.94 -9.95
N ASN A 33 -10.84 12.13 -11.18
CA ASN A 33 -10.85 11.09 -12.19
C ASN A 33 -9.43 10.64 -12.55
N PHE A 34 -8.47 11.55 -12.67
CA PHE A 34 -7.07 11.19 -12.87
C PHE A 34 -6.51 10.37 -11.69
N VAL A 35 -6.82 10.76 -10.44
CA VAL A 35 -6.45 9.99 -9.25
C VAL A 35 -7.06 8.58 -9.30
N GLU A 36 -8.32 8.46 -9.70
CA GLU A 36 -8.99 7.15 -9.87
C GLU A 36 -8.32 6.29 -10.96
N ILE A 37 -7.94 6.87 -12.10
CA ILE A 37 -7.16 6.18 -13.14
C ILE A 37 -5.84 5.67 -12.56
N THR A 38 -5.13 6.50 -11.80
CA THR A 38 -3.86 6.06 -11.19
C THR A 38 -4.06 4.92 -10.20
N ASP A 39 -5.09 4.97 -9.36
CA ASP A 39 -5.40 3.90 -8.41
C ASP A 39 -5.75 2.58 -9.13
N LEU A 40 -6.54 2.65 -10.21
CA LEU A 40 -6.91 1.47 -11.01
C LEU A 40 -5.69 0.83 -11.69
N ILE A 41 -4.82 1.62 -12.31
CA ILE A 41 -3.61 1.12 -13.00
C ILE A 41 -2.65 0.40 -12.03
N LEU A 42 -2.67 0.80 -10.76
CA LEU A 42 -1.79 0.28 -9.72
C LEU A 42 -2.33 -0.98 -9.03
N LEU A 43 -3.51 -1.46 -9.42
CA LEU A 43 -4.06 -2.68 -8.85
C LEU A 43 -3.15 -3.89 -9.10
N PRO A 44 -3.02 -4.79 -8.11
CA PRO A 44 -2.22 -6.00 -8.26
C PRO A 44 -2.90 -7.05 -9.16
N GLU A 45 -4.22 -6.96 -9.32
CA GLU A 45 -5.09 -7.91 -10.04
C GLU A 45 -6.24 -7.11 -10.66
N PHE A 46 -6.84 -7.63 -11.74
CA PHE A 46 -7.90 -6.94 -12.48
C PHE A 46 -9.03 -7.92 -12.81
N ASP A 47 -10.26 -7.52 -12.49
CA ASP A 47 -11.47 -8.14 -13.03
C ASP A 47 -11.93 -7.44 -14.32
N ASP A 48 -12.79 -8.09 -15.11
CA ASP A 48 -13.41 -7.47 -16.29
C ASP A 48 -14.13 -6.16 -15.95
N LYS A 49 -14.74 -6.09 -14.75
CA LYS A 49 -15.39 -4.87 -14.26
C LYS A 49 -14.41 -3.72 -14.07
N ASP A 50 -13.20 -4.00 -13.58
CA ASP A 50 -12.17 -3.00 -13.37
C ASP A 50 -11.63 -2.48 -14.70
N ILE A 51 -11.47 -3.36 -15.69
CA ILE A 51 -11.01 -2.98 -17.03
C ILE A 51 -12.05 -2.09 -17.72
N ILE A 52 -13.34 -2.45 -17.64
CA ILE A 52 -14.44 -1.61 -18.17
C ILE A 52 -14.47 -0.26 -17.46
N LYS A 53 -14.25 -0.24 -16.14
CA LYS A 53 -14.19 1.00 -15.35
C LYS A 53 -13.02 1.88 -15.80
N LEU A 54 -11.84 1.29 -15.96
CA LEU A 54 -10.63 1.99 -16.42
C LEU A 54 -10.84 2.61 -17.81
N GLU A 55 -11.44 1.86 -18.75
CA GLU A 55 -11.75 2.35 -20.10
C GLU A 55 -12.68 3.58 -20.07
N LYS A 56 -13.74 3.53 -19.27
CA LYS A 56 -14.65 4.67 -19.07
C LYS A 56 -13.94 5.87 -18.46
N CYS A 57 -13.10 5.65 -17.45
CA CYS A 57 -12.34 6.73 -16.82
C CYS A 57 -11.37 7.39 -17.82
N ILE A 58 -10.66 6.61 -18.65
CA ILE A 58 -9.74 7.13 -19.67
C ILE A 58 -10.49 7.94 -20.73
N ALA A 59 -11.65 7.45 -21.20
CA ALA A 59 -12.48 8.17 -22.16
C ALA A 59 -12.97 9.51 -21.58
N TYR A 60 -13.45 9.51 -20.34
CA TYR A 60 -13.85 10.73 -19.63
C TYR A 60 -12.67 11.71 -19.48
N HIS A 61 -11.50 11.23 -19.05
CA HIS A 61 -10.31 12.04 -18.88
C HIS A 61 -9.89 12.72 -20.20
N ASN A 62 -9.77 11.96 -21.29
CA ASN A 62 -9.33 12.50 -22.57
C ASN A 62 -10.34 13.51 -23.14
N THR A 63 -11.64 13.25 -23.01
CA THR A 63 -12.68 14.19 -23.48
C THR A 63 -12.69 15.47 -22.66
N LYS A 64 -12.60 15.38 -21.32
CA LYS A 64 -12.56 16.54 -20.44
C LYS A 64 -11.28 17.36 -20.55
N TYR A 65 -10.13 16.73 -20.84
CA TYR A 65 -8.89 17.46 -21.07
C TYR A 65 -9.05 18.47 -22.22
N VAL A 66 -9.61 18.04 -23.36
CA VAL A 66 -9.82 18.90 -24.52
C VAL A 66 -10.85 20.00 -24.21
N GLN A 67 -11.93 19.66 -23.51
CA GLN A 67 -13.00 20.60 -23.17
C GLN A 67 -12.57 21.68 -22.16
N LEU A 68 -11.79 21.32 -21.13
CA LEU A 68 -11.44 22.23 -20.04
C LEU A 68 -10.22 23.10 -20.36
N PHE A 69 -9.25 22.56 -21.11
CA PHE A 69 -7.98 23.24 -21.36
C PHE A 69 -7.84 23.75 -22.79
N ASN A 70 -8.79 23.44 -23.68
CA ASN A 70 -8.74 23.78 -25.11
C ASN A 70 -7.39 23.39 -25.77
N ASP A 71 -6.81 22.27 -25.34
CA ASP A 71 -5.50 21.77 -25.78
C ASP A 71 -5.66 20.40 -26.47
N CYS A 72 -4.69 20.06 -27.32
CA CYS A 72 -4.68 18.78 -28.03
C CYS A 72 -4.18 17.63 -27.15
N LEU A 73 -4.70 16.43 -27.42
CA LEU A 73 -4.26 15.22 -26.73
C LEU A 73 -2.79 14.93 -27.01
N LYS A 74 -1.97 14.97 -25.97
CA LYS A 74 -0.55 14.58 -26.01
C LYS A 74 -0.38 13.06 -26.21
N PRO A 75 0.76 12.58 -26.72
CA PRO A 75 1.01 11.14 -26.92
C PRO A 75 0.74 10.24 -25.71
N LYS A 76 0.96 10.75 -24.49
CA LYS A 76 0.64 10.03 -23.25
C LYS A 76 -0.85 9.68 -23.10
N HIS A 77 -1.75 10.53 -23.58
CA HIS A 77 -3.20 10.26 -23.58
C HIS A 77 -3.56 9.15 -24.55
N HIS A 78 -2.87 9.07 -25.68
CA HIS A 78 -3.02 7.96 -26.63
C HIS A 78 -2.44 6.66 -26.06
N PHE A 79 -1.28 6.69 -25.40
CA PHE A 79 -0.76 5.48 -24.75
C PHE A 79 -1.69 4.93 -23.67
N LEU A 80 -2.38 5.80 -22.92
CA LEU A 80 -3.38 5.40 -21.93
C LEU A 80 -4.50 4.55 -22.56
N THR A 81 -4.95 4.82 -23.78
CA THR A 81 -6.03 4.03 -24.39
C THR A 81 -5.64 2.57 -24.65
N HIS A 82 -4.33 2.29 -24.78
CA HIS A 82 -3.83 0.93 -24.96
C HIS A 82 -3.72 0.16 -23.65
N TYR A 83 -3.80 0.81 -22.49
CA TYR A 83 -3.57 0.17 -21.19
C TYR A 83 -4.57 -0.96 -20.93
N CYS A 84 -5.84 -0.79 -21.28
CA CYS A 84 -6.86 -1.84 -21.13
C CYS A 84 -6.50 -3.10 -21.94
N ASN A 85 -6.00 -2.93 -23.18
CA ASN A 85 -5.58 -4.05 -24.02
C ASN A 85 -4.31 -4.72 -23.48
N ILE A 86 -3.34 -3.93 -23.03
CA ILE A 86 -2.11 -4.45 -22.42
C ILE A 86 -2.44 -5.24 -21.15
N ILE A 87 -3.37 -4.76 -20.32
CA ILE A 87 -3.81 -5.48 -19.11
C ILE A 87 -4.44 -6.83 -19.48
N LYS A 88 -5.30 -6.87 -20.51
CA LYS A 88 -5.91 -8.13 -20.98
C LYS A 88 -4.88 -9.13 -21.52
N GLN A 89 -3.80 -8.66 -22.15
CA GLN A 89 -2.80 -9.50 -22.81
C GLN A 89 -1.65 -9.92 -21.88
N SER A 90 -1.18 -9.00 -21.04
CA SER A 90 0.05 -9.14 -20.25
C SER A 90 -0.19 -9.09 -18.74
N GLY A 91 -1.43 -8.84 -18.31
CA GLY A 91 -1.79 -8.74 -16.89
C GLY A 91 -1.51 -7.36 -16.28
N PRO A 92 -1.49 -7.26 -14.94
CA PRO A 92 -1.38 -6.01 -14.21
C PRO A 92 -0.14 -5.18 -14.57
N LEU A 93 -0.34 -3.91 -14.94
CA LEU A 93 0.74 -3.00 -15.39
C LEU A 93 1.80 -2.75 -14.32
N LYS A 94 1.42 -2.87 -13.05
CA LYS A 94 2.32 -2.80 -11.91
C LYS A 94 3.48 -3.80 -12.00
N TYR A 95 3.35 -4.95 -12.67
CA TYR A 95 4.46 -5.88 -12.79
C TYR A 95 5.35 -5.61 -14.03
N LEU A 96 4.92 -4.73 -14.92
CA LEU A 96 5.60 -4.37 -16.16
C LEU A 96 6.40 -3.06 -16.06
N TRP A 97 6.17 -2.26 -15.01
CA TRP A 97 6.83 -0.97 -14.85
C TRP A 97 8.32 -1.08 -14.51
N THR A 98 9.06 0.01 -14.76
CA THR A 98 10.53 0.01 -14.65
C THR A 98 11.08 0.78 -13.45
N TYR A 99 10.24 1.13 -12.46
CA TYR A 99 10.69 1.91 -11.29
C TYR A 99 11.83 1.26 -10.51
N ASN A 100 11.80 -0.08 -10.36
CA ASN A 100 12.85 -0.80 -9.66
C ASN A 100 14.18 -0.79 -10.42
N PHE A 101 14.13 -0.87 -11.75
CA PHE A 101 15.34 -0.79 -12.59
C PHE A 101 15.99 0.59 -12.48
N GLU A 102 15.20 1.67 -12.53
CA GLU A 102 15.76 3.02 -12.37
C GLU A 102 16.32 3.27 -10.96
N SER A 103 15.69 2.71 -9.93
CA SER A 103 16.24 2.74 -8.57
C SER A 103 17.59 2.02 -8.49
N LYS A 104 17.75 0.88 -9.19
CA LYS A 104 19.02 0.13 -9.22
C LYS A 104 20.13 0.89 -9.94
N HIS A 105 19.81 1.68 -10.97
CA HIS A 105 20.79 2.53 -11.65
C HIS A 105 21.47 3.54 -10.71
N ARG A 106 20.80 4.01 -9.66
CA ARG A 106 21.38 4.95 -8.68
C ARG A 106 22.63 4.39 -8.00
N GLU A 107 22.64 3.09 -7.69
CA GLU A 107 23.78 2.41 -7.08
C GLU A 107 24.98 2.38 -8.04
N LEU A 108 24.74 2.02 -9.31
CA LEU A 108 25.77 1.98 -10.35
C LEU A 108 26.36 3.37 -10.63
N LYS A 109 25.52 4.40 -10.66
CA LYS A 109 25.95 5.81 -10.79
C LYS A 109 26.83 6.23 -9.62
N SER A 110 26.51 5.79 -8.39
CA SER A 110 27.34 6.03 -7.20
C SER A 110 28.73 5.40 -7.33
N TYR A 111 28.80 4.13 -7.74
CA TYR A 111 30.09 3.46 -7.98
C TYR A 111 30.92 4.18 -9.03
N THR A 112 30.29 4.57 -10.14
CA THR A 112 30.96 5.32 -11.21
C THR A 112 31.64 6.58 -10.70
N LYS A 113 30.97 7.32 -9.80
CA LYS A 113 31.50 8.56 -9.22
C LYS A 113 32.71 8.33 -8.29
N ASN A 114 32.77 7.18 -7.64
CA ASN A 114 33.77 6.85 -6.63
C ASN A 114 34.97 6.06 -7.19
N ILE A 115 34.89 5.58 -8.44
CA ILE A 115 36.01 4.87 -9.08
C ILE A 115 37.06 5.89 -9.55
N ASN A 116 38.30 5.68 -9.11
CA ASN A 116 39.43 6.53 -9.50
C ASN A 116 39.95 6.21 -10.93
N SER A 117 39.86 4.96 -11.38
CA SER A 117 40.32 4.52 -12.69
C SER A 117 39.21 4.60 -13.76
N ARG A 118 39.41 5.42 -14.80
CA ARG A 118 38.42 5.65 -15.88
C ARG A 118 38.68 4.87 -17.17
N ILE A 119 39.64 3.93 -17.15
CA ILE A 119 40.09 3.22 -18.36
C ILE A 119 38.99 2.30 -18.90
N ASN A 120 38.28 1.58 -18.03
CA ASN A 120 37.16 0.71 -18.44
C ASN A 120 36.05 0.68 -17.38
N THR A 121 35.36 1.81 -17.24
CA THR A 121 34.27 2.01 -16.28
C THR A 121 33.14 0.97 -16.41
N PRO A 122 32.65 0.61 -17.61
CA PRO A 122 31.60 -0.42 -17.75
C PRO A 122 32.03 -1.78 -17.18
N LEU A 123 33.27 -2.21 -17.44
CA LEU A 123 33.80 -3.47 -16.91
C LEU A 123 33.89 -3.43 -15.38
N SER A 124 34.42 -2.35 -14.81
CA SER A 124 34.54 -2.21 -13.35
C SER A 124 33.17 -2.23 -12.66
N ILE A 125 32.17 -1.58 -13.24
CA ILE A 125 30.79 -1.58 -12.73
C ILE A 125 30.17 -2.98 -12.85
N GLY A 126 30.38 -3.66 -13.98
CA GLY A 126 29.91 -5.03 -14.20
C GLY A 126 30.46 -6.00 -13.15
N ILE A 127 31.77 -5.97 -12.92
CA ILE A 127 32.42 -6.80 -11.89
C ILE A 127 31.83 -6.49 -10.51
N LYS A 128 31.69 -5.22 -10.14
CA LYS A 128 31.12 -4.82 -8.85
C LYS A 128 29.67 -5.30 -8.68
N PHE A 129 28.87 -5.20 -9.74
CA PHE A 129 27.50 -5.69 -9.74
C PHE A 129 27.44 -7.21 -9.55
N CYS A 130 28.28 -7.97 -10.26
CA CYS A 130 28.38 -9.41 -10.10
C CYS A 130 28.77 -9.80 -8.67
N LEU A 131 29.77 -9.14 -8.08
CA LEU A 131 30.18 -9.42 -6.69
C LEU A 131 29.05 -9.17 -5.69
N ASN A 132 28.35 -8.04 -5.80
CA ASN A 132 27.21 -7.73 -4.93
C ASN A 132 26.06 -8.75 -5.13
N PHE A 133 25.86 -9.22 -6.35
CA PHE A 133 24.84 -10.23 -6.65
C PHE A 133 25.21 -11.61 -6.09
N THR A 134 26.48 -12.01 -6.19
CA THR A 134 26.99 -13.24 -5.56
C THR A 134 26.82 -13.18 -4.05
N GLU A 135 27.20 -12.07 -3.41
CA GLU A 135 27.01 -11.87 -1.96
C GLU A 135 25.54 -11.98 -1.56
N PHE A 136 24.65 -11.37 -2.35
CA PHE A 136 23.21 -11.48 -2.12
C PHE A 136 22.75 -12.93 -2.17
N ILE A 137 23.15 -13.71 -3.19
CA ILE A 137 22.78 -15.14 -3.31
C ILE A 137 23.34 -15.96 -2.16
N THR A 138 24.62 -15.78 -1.80
CA THR A 138 25.25 -16.56 -0.73
C THR A 138 24.60 -16.30 0.63
N ASN A 139 24.11 -15.07 0.86
CA ASN A 139 23.42 -14.69 2.09
C ASN A 139 21.89 -14.89 2.01
N PHE A 140 21.38 -15.38 0.87
CA PHE A 140 19.94 -15.54 0.64
C PHE A 140 19.39 -16.76 1.39
N ASN A 141 19.18 -16.62 2.69
CA ASN A 141 18.39 -17.58 3.45
C ASN A 141 16.90 -17.27 3.26
N ILE A 142 16.20 -18.13 2.50
CA ILE A 142 14.73 -18.07 2.28
C ILE A 142 13.96 -17.95 3.61
N ILE A 143 14.51 -18.55 4.68
CA ILE A 143 13.94 -18.53 6.03
C ILE A 143 13.85 -17.10 6.61
N ASN A 144 14.74 -16.19 6.23
CA ASN A 144 14.74 -14.80 6.73
C ASN A 144 13.68 -13.90 6.10
N LEU A 145 12.99 -14.33 5.04
CA LEU A 145 11.95 -13.53 4.40
C LEU A 145 10.65 -13.49 5.22
N LYS A 146 10.33 -14.58 5.94
CA LYS A 146 9.12 -14.69 6.77
C LYS A 146 9.35 -14.37 8.24
N ASN A 147 10.59 -14.04 8.63
CA ASN A 147 10.90 -13.69 10.00
C ASN A 147 10.50 -12.24 10.27
N TYR A 148 9.74 -12.03 11.34
CA TYR A 148 9.53 -10.67 11.84
C TYR A 148 10.81 -10.17 12.50
N LYS A 149 11.07 -8.87 12.40
CA LYS A 149 12.08 -8.18 13.21
C LYS A 149 11.35 -7.33 14.24
N PRO A 150 11.51 -7.59 15.55
CA PRO A 150 10.89 -6.78 16.59
C PRO A 150 11.50 -5.37 16.58
N LEU A 151 10.65 -4.34 16.64
CA LEU A 151 11.05 -2.94 16.77
C LEU A 151 10.78 -2.41 18.19
N SER A 152 10.04 -3.15 19.00
CA SER A 152 9.75 -2.89 20.41
C SER A 152 10.19 -4.05 21.29
N LYS A 153 10.23 -3.83 22.62
CA LYS A 153 10.38 -4.94 23.58
C LYS A 153 9.20 -5.90 23.44
N GLY A 154 9.48 -7.20 23.55
CA GLY A 154 8.47 -8.24 23.57
C GLY A 154 8.03 -8.53 25.00
N TYR A 155 6.73 -8.72 25.19
CA TYR A 155 6.14 -9.03 26.50
C TYR A 155 5.37 -10.35 26.41
N SER A 156 5.22 -11.05 27.54
CA SER A 156 4.44 -12.30 27.57
C SER A 156 2.96 -12.00 27.32
N ILE A 157 2.30 -12.81 26.50
CA ILE A 157 0.87 -12.64 26.19
C ILE A 157 -0.03 -12.59 27.44
N THR A 158 0.37 -13.25 28.52
CA THR A 158 -0.34 -13.30 29.80
C THR A 158 -0.48 -11.93 30.48
N SER A 159 0.38 -10.98 30.13
CA SER A 159 0.32 -9.60 30.64
C SER A 159 -0.51 -8.66 29.75
N CYS A 160 -1.07 -9.16 28.64
CA CYS A 160 -1.84 -8.35 27.70
C CYS A 160 -3.24 -8.07 28.25
N GLN A 161 -3.70 -6.83 28.12
CA GLN A 161 -5.06 -6.41 28.49
C GLN A 161 -6.13 -7.22 27.74
N TYR A 162 -5.87 -7.60 26.49
CA TYR A 162 -6.80 -8.33 25.61
C TYR A 162 -6.65 -9.87 25.69
N TYR A 163 -5.94 -10.38 26.69
CA TYR A 163 -5.60 -11.82 26.76
C TYR A 163 -6.84 -12.73 26.72
N GLN A 164 -7.92 -12.34 27.41
CA GLN A 164 -9.15 -13.15 27.45
C GLN A 164 -9.84 -13.24 26.08
N GLU A 165 -9.98 -12.11 25.36
CA GLU A 165 -10.59 -12.11 24.03
C GLU A 165 -9.72 -12.86 23.01
N ILE A 166 -8.39 -12.70 23.11
CA ILE A 166 -7.44 -13.44 22.27
C ILE A 166 -7.55 -14.94 22.55
N LYS A 167 -7.63 -15.34 23.83
CA LYS A 167 -7.75 -16.75 24.21
C LYS A 167 -9.02 -17.40 23.63
N HIS A 168 -10.14 -16.70 23.64
CA HIS A 168 -11.39 -17.19 23.05
C HIS A 168 -11.32 -17.36 21.52
N LEU A 169 -10.56 -16.51 20.84
CA LEU A 169 -10.40 -16.54 19.38
C LEU A 169 -9.30 -17.50 18.92
N PHE A 170 -8.41 -17.95 19.81
CA PHE A 170 -7.32 -18.86 19.47
C PHE A 170 -7.68 -20.31 19.76
N SER A 171 -7.73 -21.14 18.72
CA SER A 171 -8.13 -22.56 18.86
C SER A 171 -7.13 -23.42 19.65
N ASN A 172 -5.87 -22.99 19.82
CA ASN A 172 -4.81 -23.76 20.48
C ASN A 172 -4.18 -23.01 21.68
N GLU A 173 -4.66 -23.28 22.89
CA GLU A 173 -4.21 -22.61 24.12
C GLU A 173 -2.71 -22.77 24.42
N LEU A 174 -2.12 -23.93 24.09
CA LEU A 174 -0.70 -24.23 24.37
C LEU A 174 0.26 -23.36 23.55
N LEU A 175 -0.11 -23.02 22.31
CA LEU A 175 0.69 -22.17 21.42
C LEU A 175 0.63 -20.71 21.84
N LEU A 176 -0.49 -20.30 22.44
CA LEU A 176 -0.69 -18.94 22.90
C LEU A 176 0.20 -18.64 24.13
N ASN A 177 0.31 -19.57 25.08
CA ASN A 177 1.07 -19.34 26.31
C ASN A 177 2.57 -19.05 26.09
N ASN A 178 3.15 -19.58 25.02
CA ASN A 178 4.55 -19.33 24.64
C ASN A 178 4.71 -18.13 23.68
N SER A 179 3.63 -17.42 23.37
CA SER A 179 3.65 -16.30 22.43
C SER A 179 4.08 -14.99 23.09
N LEU A 180 4.74 -14.15 22.29
CA LEU A 180 5.12 -12.80 22.68
C LEU A 180 4.22 -11.81 21.95
N TYR A 181 3.83 -10.74 22.64
CA TYR A 181 3.22 -9.59 21.99
C TYR A 181 4.19 -8.43 21.85
N PHE A 182 3.95 -7.62 20.83
CA PHE A 182 4.74 -6.44 20.49
C PHE A 182 3.82 -5.27 20.16
N ASP A 183 4.30 -4.05 20.40
CA ASP A 183 3.63 -2.83 19.95
C ASP A 183 4.01 -2.47 18.51
N LYS A 184 5.22 -2.89 18.09
CA LYS A 184 5.76 -2.58 16.77
C LYS A 184 6.67 -3.69 16.26
N ILE A 185 6.41 -4.14 15.04
CA ILE A 185 7.23 -5.14 14.34
C ILE A 185 7.47 -4.72 12.89
N SER A 186 8.51 -5.24 12.27
CA SER A 186 8.60 -5.28 10.81
C SER A 186 8.49 -6.70 10.31
N PHE A 187 7.56 -6.94 9.39
CA PHE A 187 7.32 -8.23 8.76
C PHE A 187 7.47 -8.03 7.24
N CYS A 188 8.24 -8.87 6.55
CA CYS A 188 8.48 -8.74 5.10
C CYS A 188 8.89 -7.32 4.63
N GLY A 189 9.54 -6.53 5.49
CA GLY A 189 9.95 -5.15 5.21
C GLY A 189 8.88 -4.08 5.45
N THR A 190 7.62 -4.44 5.74
CA THR A 190 6.56 -3.52 6.16
C THR A 190 6.54 -3.36 7.67
N LYS A 191 6.36 -2.13 8.17
CA LYS A 191 6.36 -1.80 9.60
C LYS A 191 4.93 -1.73 10.11
N TYR A 192 4.59 -2.60 11.06
CA TYR A 192 3.29 -2.63 11.74
C TYR A 192 3.43 -2.02 13.12
N LYS A 193 2.43 -1.24 13.54
CA LYS A 193 2.35 -0.61 14.86
C LYS A 193 0.90 -0.74 15.36
N THR A 194 0.73 -0.82 16.68
CA THR A 194 -0.57 -0.63 17.33
C THR A 194 -1.24 0.68 16.89
N ASP A 195 -2.57 0.65 16.82
CA ASP A 195 -3.49 1.66 16.29
C ASP A 195 -3.37 1.99 14.80
N ASN A 196 -2.47 1.35 14.05
CA ASN A 196 -2.54 1.43 12.59
C ASN A 196 -3.78 0.70 12.06
N LEU A 197 -4.26 1.16 10.90
CA LEU A 197 -5.35 0.52 10.18
C LEU A 197 -4.83 -0.49 9.16
N ILE A 198 -5.57 -1.57 8.96
CA ILE A 198 -5.33 -2.52 7.87
C ILE A 198 -6.67 -2.83 7.21
N THR A 199 -6.65 -3.16 5.91
CA THR A 199 -7.84 -3.58 5.18
C THR A 199 -7.74 -4.98 4.62
N THR A 200 -8.86 -5.68 4.64
CA THR A 200 -9.13 -6.87 3.82
C THR A 200 -10.19 -6.54 2.79
N TYR A 201 -10.19 -7.27 1.69
CA TYR A 201 -11.21 -7.16 0.65
C TYR A 201 -11.96 -8.48 0.56
N ASP A 202 -13.25 -8.46 0.92
CA ASP A 202 -14.15 -9.59 0.66
C ASP A 202 -15.05 -9.21 -0.52
N ASN A 203 -14.93 -9.91 -1.65
CA ASN A 203 -15.70 -9.66 -2.88
C ASN A 203 -15.68 -8.17 -3.33
N ASN A 204 -14.51 -7.53 -3.33
CA ASN A 204 -14.29 -6.10 -3.65
C ASN A 204 -14.92 -5.10 -2.67
N ILE A 205 -15.41 -5.55 -1.51
CA ILE A 205 -15.87 -4.69 -0.43
C ILE A 205 -14.74 -4.53 0.59
N PRO A 206 -14.28 -3.29 0.87
CA PRO A 206 -13.24 -3.06 1.86
C PRO A 206 -13.79 -3.23 3.28
N HIS A 207 -13.11 -4.06 4.07
CA HIS A 207 -13.28 -4.12 5.52
C HIS A 207 -12.06 -3.51 6.20
N ILE A 208 -12.28 -2.56 7.10
CA ILE A 208 -11.22 -1.80 7.78
C ILE A 208 -11.09 -2.32 9.21
N PHE A 209 -9.84 -2.52 9.64
CA PHE A 209 -9.48 -3.04 10.94
C PHE A 209 -8.45 -2.17 11.63
N VAL A 210 -8.61 -1.92 12.93
CA VAL A 210 -7.59 -1.26 13.78
C VAL A 210 -6.78 -2.33 14.49
N ILE A 211 -5.46 -2.30 14.35
CA ILE A 211 -4.56 -3.20 15.09
C ILE A 211 -4.56 -2.78 16.56
N LYS A 212 -5.01 -3.66 17.46
CA LYS A 212 -4.91 -3.46 18.91
C LYS A 212 -3.69 -4.14 19.50
N GLN A 213 -3.39 -5.36 19.06
CA GLN A 213 -2.17 -6.05 19.49
C GLN A 213 -1.57 -6.88 18.36
N ILE A 214 -0.24 -7.00 18.36
CA ILE A 214 0.51 -7.87 17.45
C ILE A 214 1.06 -9.03 18.25
N ILE A 215 0.76 -10.26 17.82
CA ILE A 215 1.10 -11.49 18.54
C ILE A 215 2.02 -12.31 17.64
N CYS A 216 3.14 -12.76 18.19
CA CYS A 216 4.11 -13.58 17.49
C CYS A 216 4.17 -14.96 18.13
N VAL A 217 3.90 -15.99 17.34
CA VAL A 217 3.91 -17.40 17.75
C VAL A 217 5.10 -18.09 17.09
N ASN A 218 5.83 -18.91 17.86
CA ASN A 218 6.94 -19.75 17.40
C ASN A 218 7.99 -19.02 16.54
N ASN A 219 8.23 -17.73 16.82
CA ASN A 219 9.18 -16.85 16.11
C ASN A 219 8.98 -16.72 14.59
N THR A 220 7.89 -17.24 14.03
CA THR A 220 7.69 -17.36 12.58
C THR A 220 6.32 -16.88 12.13
N THR A 221 5.28 -17.12 12.93
CA THR A 221 3.92 -16.72 12.58
C THR A 221 3.51 -15.47 13.35
N VAL A 222 2.98 -14.50 12.62
CA VAL A 222 2.48 -13.24 13.17
C VAL A 222 0.97 -13.20 13.01
N TYR A 223 0.28 -13.02 14.13
CA TYR A 223 -1.15 -12.79 14.20
C TYR A 223 -1.42 -11.34 14.61
N LEU A 224 -2.48 -10.78 14.05
CA LEU A 224 -2.93 -9.43 14.36
C LEU A 224 -4.28 -9.51 15.05
N PHE A 225 -4.32 -8.99 16.27
CA PHE A 225 -5.55 -8.80 17.02
C PHE A 225 -6.13 -7.43 16.67
N CYS A 226 -7.27 -7.46 16.02
CA CYS A 226 -7.82 -6.33 15.30
C CYS A 226 -9.26 -6.06 15.72
N ARG A 227 -9.64 -4.78 15.75
CA ARG A 227 -11.03 -4.35 15.91
C ARG A 227 -11.61 -3.94 14.57
N HIS A 228 -12.77 -4.46 14.21
CA HIS A 228 -13.48 -4.05 12.98
C HIS A 228 -14.00 -2.61 13.10
N LEU A 229 -13.88 -1.85 12.00
CA LEU A 229 -14.45 -0.51 11.86
C LEU A 229 -15.53 -0.50 10.77
N GLU A 230 -16.66 0.11 11.10
CA GLU A 230 -17.75 0.34 10.16
C GLU A 230 -17.45 1.54 9.25
N ILE A 231 -17.65 1.32 7.95
CA ILE A 231 -17.57 2.36 6.93
C ILE A 231 -18.95 3.02 6.82
N ILE A 232 -19.01 4.33 7.03
CA ILE A 232 -20.27 5.10 6.97
C ILE A 232 -20.60 5.42 5.52
N SER A 233 -19.66 6.02 4.78
CA SER A 233 -19.87 6.46 3.40
C SER A 233 -18.54 6.76 2.70
N PHE A 234 -18.56 6.77 1.37
CA PHE A 234 -17.42 7.21 0.55
C PHE A 234 -17.58 8.67 0.14
N ARG A 235 -16.63 9.52 0.55
CA ARG A 235 -16.58 10.94 0.18
C ARG A 235 -15.77 11.09 -1.11
N LYS A 236 -16.47 11.20 -2.23
CA LYS A 236 -15.85 11.37 -3.56
C LYS A 236 -14.91 12.58 -3.63
N HIS A 237 -15.28 13.70 -3.01
CA HIS A 237 -14.51 14.95 -3.01
C HIS A 237 -13.09 14.81 -2.47
N PHE A 238 -12.91 13.92 -1.47
CA PHE A 238 -11.62 13.63 -0.83
C PHE A 238 -11.03 12.27 -1.26
N ALA A 239 -11.70 11.56 -2.17
CA ALA A 239 -11.40 10.18 -2.56
C ALA A 239 -11.20 9.23 -1.34
N SER A 240 -11.91 9.47 -0.23
CA SER A 240 -11.67 8.79 1.06
C SER A 240 -12.95 8.22 1.68
N TYR A 241 -12.80 7.20 2.52
CA TYR A 241 -13.91 6.59 3.25
C TYR A 241 -14.07 7.24 4.62
N LYS A 242 -15.29 7.63 4.97
CA LYS A 242 -15.64 8.10 6.30
C LYS A 242 -15.85 6.89 7.22
N ILE A 243 -15.14 6.87 8.34
CA ILE A 243 -15.19 5.79 9.33
C ILE A 243 -15.83 6.25 10.63
N ASN A 244 -16.51 5.31 11.32
CA ASN A 244 -17.03 5.55 12.66
C ASN A 244 -16.03 5.04 13.72
N THR A 245 -15.34 5.94 14.41
CA THR A 245 -14.41 5.56 15.47
C THR A 245 -15.09 5.37 16.83
N SER A 246 -16.29 5.93 17.04
CA SER A 246 -17.00 5.96 18.32
C SER A 246 -17.93 4.76 18.56
N ALA A 247 -18.16 3.91 17.56
CA ALA A 247 -18.90 2.68 17.76
C ALA A 247 -18.06 1.70 18.59
N ASN A 248 -18.43 1.51 19.86
CA ASN A 248 -17.86 0.54 20.79
C ASN A 248 -18.34 -0.90 20.53
N ASN A 249 -18.78 -1.23 19.32
CA ASN A 249 -19.12 -2.60 18.99
C ASN A 249 -17.83 -3.43 18.94
N ALA A 250 -17.69 -4.32 19.93
CA ALA A 250 -16.51 -5.13 20.20
C ALA A 250 -16.39 -6.32 19.23
N ASN A 251 -16.40 -6.05 17.92
CA ASN A 251 -16.11 -7.07 16.91
C ASN A 251 -14.58 -7.20 16.77
N TYR A 252 -13.99 -7.97 17.68
CA TYR A 252 -12.58 -8.34 17.63
C TYR A 252 -12.38 -9.56 16.74
N ILE A 253 -11.33 -9.51 15.93
CA ILE A 253 -10.92 -10.59 15.05
C ILE A 253 -9.43 -10.82 15.24
N LEU A 254 -9.04 -12.08 15.20
CA LEU A 254 -7.64 -12.48 15.12
C LEU A 254 -7.39 -13.18 13.79
N LYS A 255 -6.50 -12.62 12.98
CA LYS A 255 -6.12 -13.17 11.66
C LYS A 255 -4.61 -13.22 11.49
N ASN A 256 -4.14 -14.11 10.62
CA ASN A 256 -2.74 -14.11 10.24
C ASN A 256 -2.40 -12.84 9.45
N ILE A 257 -1.19 -12.30 9.62
CA ILE A 257 -0.74 -11.12 8.89
C ILE A 257 -0.84 -11.25 7.36
N ASN A 258 -0.71 -12.48 6.84
CA ASN A 258 -0.77 -12.77 5.40
C ASN A 258 -2.19 -12.72 4.82
N GLU A 259 -3.23 -12.76 5.65
CA GLU A 259 -4.63 -12.64 5.20
C GLU A 259 -5.02 -11.19 4.88
N PHE A 260 -4.17 -10.23 5.24
CA PHE A 260 -4.41 -8.82 4.97
C PHE A 260 -3.74 -8.39 3.67
N ASN A 261 -4.50 -7.69 2.82
CA ASN A 261 -4.03 -7.28 1.50
C ASN A 261 -3.27 -5.94 1.55
N SER A 262 -3.61 -5.05 2.49
CA SER A 262 -3.06 -3.69 2.48
C SER A 262 -1.89 -3.51 3.46
N PRO A 263 -0.98 -2.56 3.17
CA PRO A 263 -0.05 -2.07 4.18
C PRO A 263 -0.82 -1.39 5.34
N PRO A 264 -0.14 -1.11 6.46
CA PRO A 264 -0.68 -0.27 7.52
C PRO A 264 -0.98 1.15 7.04
N ILE A 265 -2.20 1.63 7.32
CA ILE A 265 -2.74 2.93 6.91
C ILE A 265 -2.99 3.79 8.16
N HIS A 266 -2.97 5.11 7.98
CA HIS A 266 -3.28 6.09 9.02
C HIS A 266 -4.69 6.65 8.87
N VAL A 267 -5.29 7.04 10.00
CA VAL A 267 -6.53 7.83 10.04
C VAL A 267 -6.19 9.30 9.85
N TYR A 268 -7.04 10.02 9.12
CA TYR A 268 -6.95 11.46 8.96
C TYR A 268 -8.22 12.12 9.50
N THR A 269 -8.07 13.26 10.15
CA THR A 269 -9.18 14.11 10.62
C THR A 269 -9.31 15.29 9.67
N LEU A 270 -10.48 15.43 9.05
CA LEU A 270 -10.80 16.59 8.23
C LEU A 270 -11.11 17.81 9.13
N PRO A 271 -11.04 19.05 8.60
CA PRO A 271 -11.42 20.27 9.32
C PRO A 271 -12.87 20.25 9.85
N SER A 272 -13.73 19.45 9.23
CA SER A 272 -15.12 19.22 9.64
C SER A 272 -15.26 18.27 10.86
N ASN A 273 -14.16 17.89 11.52
CA ASN A 273 -14.06 16.86 12.56
C ASN A 273 -14.49 15.44 12.10
N GLU A 274 -14.58 15.21 10.79
CA GLU A 274 -14.84 13.87 10.26
C GLU A 274 -13.54 13.05 10.20
N THR A 275 -13.58 11.81 10.72
CA THR A 275 -12.50 10.83 10.56
C THR A 275 -12.62 10.11 9.24
N VAL A 276 -11.59 10.22 8.40
CA VAL A 276 -11.52 9.60 7.08
C VAL A 276 -10.28 8.75 6.92
N VAL A 277 -10.38 7.77 6.03
CA VAL A 277 -9.29 6.86 5.67
C VAL A 277 -9.19 6.81 4.15
N ARG A 278 -7.97 7.02 3.65
CA ARG A 278 -7.64 6.78 2.25
C ARG A 278 -7.05 5.38 2.11
N LEU A 279 -7.79 4.51 1.43
CA LEU A 279 -7.36 3.13 1.20
C LEU A 279 -6.24 3.10 0.17
N LYS A 280 -5.24 2.26 0.43
CA LYS A 280 -4.10 2.03 -0.44
C LYS A 280 -4.01 0.54 -0.76
N ASN A 281 -4.40 0.19 -1.98
CA ASN A 281 -4.52 -1.22 -2.42
C ASN A 281 -3.23 -1.76 -3.04
N TYR A 282 -2.16 -0.95 -3.08
CA TYR A 282 -0.97 -1.23 -3.86
C TYR A 282 0.32 -1.09 -3.05
N PHE A 283 1.19 -2.10 -3.19
CA PHE A 283 2.64 -2.06 -2.97
C PHE A 283 3.35 -2.89 -4.01
#